data_AF-A0A951JNW0-F1
#
_entry.id   AF-A0A951JNW0-F1
#
_cell.length_a   1.000
_cell.length_b   1.000
_cell.length_c   1.000
_cell.angle_alpha   90.00
_cell.angle_beta   90.00
_cell.angle_gamma   90.00
#
_symmetry.space_group_name_H-M   'P 1'
#
loop_
_entity.id
_entity.type
_entity.pdbx_description
1 polymer ?
#
loop_
_entity_poly.entity_id
_entity_poly.type
_entity_poly.pdbx_seq_one_letter_code
_entity_poly.pdbx_strand_id
1 'polypeptide(L)'
;MSGTVADPAGVAGTVRPRPATAPAPAARRRGVTAINAAAILAWLVVAAFAVAGRGPFAAPTAPAASTDAVPGVAGFAELFVVVWLGEAGEGSEQALAPFYGGDVDLRGVVPGRRYVSRAAAVEIRPDTAGWAVTVVADVLQATDDGWRDGGRRYYRVGVLDDGGRLAAAALPAEVPPPRASATPAAPALTEPTAGPVTDAVARVVRAVLTGDGDVTDLLAPGAALPTFDAPPYHRVSLRGVHTDTRRGVAVAEVAATDVRGNVTVLHYAVRVRIDDGVTVSGLAPVTPDVARMAGG
;
A
#
# COMPACT_ATOMS: atom_id res chain seq x y z
N MET A 1 -6.27 30.68 67.00
CA MET A 1 -5.20 29.67 66.85
C MET A 1 -4.80 29.68 65.38
N SER A 2 -4.12 30.69 64.86
CA SER A 2 -2.76 31.20 65.17
C SER A 2 -1.71 30.10 65.01
N GLY A 3 -0.98 30.16 63.88
CA GLY A 3 0.07 29.22 63.51
C GLY A 3 0.81 29.67 62.25
N THR A 4 1.30 30.91 62.28
CA THR A 4 2.27 31.50 61.33
C THR A 4 3.66 30.98 61.67
N VAL A 5 4.40 30.41 60.71
CA VAL A 5 5.86 30.41 60.70
C VAL A 5 6.34 30.66 59.28
N ALA A 6 6.97 31.81 59.10
CA ALA A 6 7.87 32.14 58.00
C ALA A 6 9.29 31.74 58.42
N ASP A 7 10.15 31.34 57.48
CA ASP A 7 11.47 31.97 57.32
C ASP A 7 12.08 31.67 55.93
N PRO A 8 12.81 32.62 55.32
CA PRO A 8 13.32 32.57 53.95
C PRO A 8 14.87 32.45 53.88
N ALA A 9 15.36 32.57 52.64
CA ALA A 9 16.67 33.13 52.25
C ALA A 9 17.78 32.19 51.76
N GLY A 10 18.43 32.66 50.68
CA GLY A 10 19.79 32.31 50.24
C GLY A 10 19.84 31.16 49.24
N VAL A 11 20.53 31.21 48.11
CA VAL A 11 21.76 31.96 47.79
C VAL A 11 21.86 32.14 46.27
N ALA A 12 22.10 33.38 45.85
CA ALA A 12 22.55 33.74 44.52
C ALA A 12 24.04 33.38 44.33
N GLY A 13 24.38 32.80 43.18
CA GLY A 13 25.76 32.46 42.82
C GLY A 13 25.99 32.65 41.32
N THR A 14 26.09 33.89 40.88
CA THR A 14 26.62 34.26 39.55
C THR A 14 28.14 34.08 39.54
N VAL A 15 28.66 33.16 38.72
CA VAL A 15 30.08 33.07 38.39
C VAL A 15 30.26 33.01 36.86
N ARG A 16 30.76 34.11 36.31
CA ARG A 16 31.52 34.26 35.06
C ARG A 16 32.56 35.36 35.34
N PRO A 17 33.68 35.51 34.60
CA PRO A 17 34.28 34.66 33.56
C PRO A 17 35.81 34.47 33.77
N ARG A 18 36.46 33.61 32.97
CA ARG A 18 37.85 33.88 32.52
C ARG A 18 38.15 33.15 31.19
N PRO A 19 38.78 33.83 30.20
CA PRO A 19 39.05 33.29 28.88
C PRO A 19 40.34 32.48 28.86
N ALA A 20 40.35 31.38 28.10
CA ALA A 20 41.56 30.68 27.69
C ALA A 20 41.56 30.54 26.18
N THR A 21 42.38 31.37 25.55
CA THR A 21 42.76 31.35 24.14
C THR A 21 43.67 30.15 23.89
N ALA A 22 43.34 29.30 22.92
CA ALA A 22 44.28 28.32 22.35
C ALA A 22 43.87 27.95 20.91
N PRO A 23 44.83 27.53 20.07
CA PRO A 23 44.92 27.95 18.67
C PRO A 23 44.18 27.09 17.64
N ALA A 24 43.94 27.71 16.49
CA ALA A 24 43.31 27.15 15.30
C ALA A 24 44.10 25.99 14.66
N PRO A 25 43.43 24.91 14.24
CA PRO A 25 43.98 23.98 13.26
C PRO A 25 43.74 24.48 11.83
N ALA A 26 44.82 24.84 11.14
CA ALA A 26 44.84 25.05 9.69
C ALA A 26 44.60 23.71 8.96
N ALA A 27 43.38 23.47 8.52
CA ALA A 27 43.05 22.32 7.67
C ALA A 27 43.06 22.72 6.20
N ARG A 28 44.04 22.15 5.49
CA ARG A 28 44.31 22.26 4.06
C ARG A 28 43.08 21.88 3.22
N ARG A 29 42.52 22.84 2.46
CA ARG A 29 41.63 22.54 1.33
C ARG A 29 42.49 22.03 0.17
N ARG A 30 42.53 20.71 -0.02
CA ARG A 30 43.07 20.06 -1.23
C ARG A 30 41.97 20.01 -2.30
N GLY A 31 42.41 20.09 -3.55
CA GLY A 31 41.60 20.42 -4.73
C GLY A 31 40.48 19.45 -5.05
N VAL A 32 39.41 20.03 -5.60
CA VAL A 32 38.37 19.31 -6.34
C VAL A 32 38.65 19.60 -7.81
N THR A 33 39.25 18.63 -8.49
CA THR A 33 39.20 18.54 -9.95
C THR A 33 38.88 17.09 -10.34
N ALA A 34 38.04 17.00 -11.38
CA ALA A 34 37.81 15.83 -12.23
C ALA A 34 36.86 14.73 -11.75
N ILE A 35 35.54 14.99 -11.78
CA ILE A 35 34.54 13.97 -12.19
C ILE A 35 33.37 14.69 -12.89
N ASN A 36 33.46 14.93 -14.20
CA ASN A 36 32.32 15.41 -15.02
C ASN A 36 32.23 14.75 -16.41
N ALA A 37 32.86 13.58 -16.59
CA ALA A 37 32.75 12.80 -17.84
C ALA A 37 31.85 11.56 -17.69
N ALA A 38 31.79 10.96 -16.50
CA ALA A 38 31.01 9.73 -16.26
C ALA A 38 29.49 9.96 -16.26
N ALA A 39 29.02 11.13 -15.82
CA ALA A 39 27.59 11.45 -15.75
C ALA A 39 26.96 11.62 -17.14
N ILE A 40 27.72 12.09 -18.13
CA ILE A 40 27.20 12.30 -19.49
C ILE A 40 27.09 10.96 -20.24
N LEU A 41 28.01 10.02 -20.00
CA LEU A 41 27.93 8.68 -20.59
C LEU A 41 26.77 7.86 -20.00
N ALA A 42 26.48 8.04 -18.71
CA ALA A 42 25.37 7.38 -18.03
C ALA A 42 24.00 7.79 -18.60
N TRP A 43 23.82 9.05 -19.01
CA TRP A 43 22.55 9.51 -19.61
C TRP A 43 22.35 9.03 -21.04
N LEU A 44 23.41 8.74 -21.81
CA LEU A 44 23.27 8.23 -23.18
C LEU A 44 22.87 6.75 -23.23
N VAL A 45 23.16 5.95 -22.19
CA VAL A 45 22.69 4.56 -22.08
C VAL A 45 21.20 4.48 -21.74
N VAL A 46 20.67 5.44 -20.97
CA VAL A 46 19.24 5.51 -20.63
C VAL A 46 18.39 5.88 -21.86
N ALA A 47 18.91 6.70 -22.78
CA ALA A 47 18.18 7.08 -23.99
C ALA A 47 18.11 5.95 -25.05
N ALA A 48 19.05 4.99 -25.03
CA ALA A 48 19.10 3.91 -26.02
C ALA A 48 18.14 2.74 -25.74
N PHE A 49 17.60 2.61 -24.52
CA PHE A 49 16.70 1.51 -24.15
C PHE A 49 15.21 1.77 -24.44
N ALA A 50 14.87 2.90 -25.05
CA ALA A 50 13.48 3.29 -25.30
C ALA A 50 12.85 2.66 -26.58
N VAL A 51 13.56 1.83 -27.35
CA VAL A 51 13.09 1.39 -28.68
C VAL A 51 12.92 -0.13 -28.86
N ALA A 52 13.33 -0.98 -27.90
CA ALA A 52 13.27 -2.43 -28.07
C ALA A 52 12.46 -3.12 -26.95
N GLY A 53 11.13 -3.16 -27.09
CA GLY A 53 10.29 -3.85 -26.09
C GLY A 53 8.79 -3.84 -26.37
N ARG A 54 8.36 -4.10 -27.61
CA ARG A 54 6.94 -4.44 -27.88
C ARG A 54 6.79 -5.97 -27.95
N GLY A 55 6.79 -6.61 -26.78
CA GLY A 55 6.26 -7.97 -26.64
C GLY A 55 4.74 -7.92 -26.38
N PRO A 56 3.95 -8.94 -26.76
CA PRO A 56 2.50 -8.96 -26.59
C PRO A 56 2.07 -9.33 -25.17
N PHE A 57 2.78 -8.82 -24.16
CA PHE A 57 2.25 -8.77 -22.81
C PHE A 57 1.41 -7.51 -22.73
N ALA A 58 0.08 -7.68 -22.64
CA ALA A 58 -0.72 -6.68 -21.98
C ALA A 58 -0.04 -6.45 -20.62
N ALA A 59 0.52 -5.25 -20.43
CA ALA A 59 0.91 -4.77 -19.13
C ALA A 59 -0.22 -5.12 -18.15
N PRO A 60 0.08 -5.47 -16.88
CA PRO A 60 -0.97 -5.68 -15.89
C PRO A 60 -1.95 -4.53 -16.08
N THR A 61 -3.19 -4.85 -16.47
CA THR A 61 -4.22 -3.84 -16.56
C THR A 61 -4.33 -3.32 -15.15
N ALA A 62 -3.70 -2.15 -14.92
CA ALA A 62 -3.92 -1.39 -13.72
C ALA A 62 -5.44 -1.40 -13.54
N PRO A 63 -5.96 -1.85 -12.37
CA PRO A 63 -7.39 -1.93 -12.15
C PRO A 63 -7.95 -0.63 -12.68
N ALA A 64 -8.86 -0.72 -13.67
CA ALA A 64 -9.23 0.40 -14.52
C ALA A 64 -9.29 1.64 -13.66
N ALA A 65 -8.26 2.50 -13.76
CA ALA A 65 -8.25 3.72 -12.99
C ALA A 65 -9.53 4.39 -13.42
N SER A 66 -10.48 4.54 -12.49
CA SER A 66 -11.68 5.31 -12.72
C SER A 66 -11.20 6.59 -13.38
N THR A 67 -11.53 6.75 -14.68
CA THR A 67 -10.76 7.60 -15.59
C THR A 67 -11.00 9.09 -15.34
N ASP A 68 -11.62 9.44 -14.21
CA ASP A 68 -11.86 10.80 -13.72
C ASP A 68 -11.46 10.94 -12.23
N ALA A 69 -10.45 10.21 -11.75
CA ALA A 69 -9.90 10.48 -10.43
C ALA A 69 -9.13 11.81 -10.48
N VAL A 70 -9.83 12.92 -10.22
CA VAL A 70 -9.17 14.20 -9.92
C VAL A 70 -8.18 13.93 -8.79
N PRO A 71 -6.88 14.18 -9.01
CA PRO A 71 -5.85 13.88 -8.02
C PRO A 71 -6.22 14.50 -6.66
N GLY A 72 -6.26 13.67 -5.62
CA GLY A 72 -6.46 14.13 -4.25
C GLY A 72 -7.89 14.01 -3.70
N VAL A 73 -8.93 13.75 -4.49
CA VAL A 73 -10.32 13.61 -3.97
C VAL A 73 -10.44 12.50 -2.92
N ALA A 74 -9.83 11.34 -3.18
CA ALA A 74 -9.78 10.22 -2.23
C ALA A 74 -9.08 10.61 -0.92
N GLY A 75 -7.86 11.12 -1.02
CA GLY A 75 -7.06 11.52 0.14
C GLY A 75 -7.68 12.66 0.94
N PHE A 76 -8.35 13.61 0.27
CA PHE A 76 -9.12 14.66 0.92
C PHE A 76 -10.25 14.07 1.79
N ALA A 77 -11.06 13.18 1.22
CA ALA A 77 -12.16 12.54 1.95
C ALA A 77 -11.66 11.68 3.12
N GLU A 78 -10.56 10.94 2.93
CA GLU A 78 -9.91 10.15 3.98
C GLU A 78 -9.46 11.02 5.15
N LEU A 79 -8.72 12.10 4.88
CA LEU A 79 -8.25 13.04 5.90
C LEU A 79 -9.41 13.72 6.62
N PHE A 80 -10.45 14.14 5.89
CA PHE A 80 -11.61 14.76 6.48
C PHE A 80 -12.31 13.84 7.49
N VAL A 81 -12.49 12.55 7.15
CA VAL A 81 -13.09 11.57 8.06
C VAL A 81 -12.21 11.32 9.29
N VAL A 82 -10.88 11.25 9.12
CA VAL A 82 -9.94 11.10 10.24
C VAL A 82 -10.05 12.28 11.22
N VAL A 83 -10.00 13.51 10.72
CA VAL A 83 -10.09 14.72 11.55
C VAL A 83 -11.47 14.86 12.18
N TRP A 84 -12.55 14.61 11.44
CA TRP A 84 -13.92 14.68 11.96
C TRP A 84 -14.20 13.69 13.08
N LEU A 85 -13.69 12.45 12.99
CA LEU A 85 -13.88 11.46 14.05
C LEU A 85 -12.91 11.66 15.22
N GLY A 86 -11.65 12.03 14.94
CA GLY A 86 -10.59 12.06 15.94
C GLY A 86 -10.49 13.36 16.72
N GLU A 87 -10.62 14.49 16.02
CA GLU A 87 -10.25 15.80 16.56
C GLU A 87 -11.45 16.70 16.78
N ALA A 88 -12.45 16.65 15.88
CA ALA A 88 -13.60 17.52 15.97
C ALA A 88 -14.55 17.14 17.11
N GLY A 89 -14.99 18.14 17.85
CA GLY A 89 -15.96 18.05 18.94
C GLY A 89 -16.30 19.43 19.47
N GLU A 90 -17.11 19.49 20.52
CA GLU A 90 -17.51 20.72 21.18
C GLU A 90 -16.28 21.55 21.61
N GLY A 91 -16.18 22.78 21.12
CA GLY A 91 -15.06 23.69 21.38
C GLY A 91 -13.81 23.46 20.51
N SER A 92 -13.89 22.56 19.53
CA SER A 92 -12.81 22.23 18.58
C SER A 92 -13.31 22.16 17.13
N GLU A 93 -14.44 22.80 16.83
CA GLU A 93 -15.07 22.86 15.51
C GLU A 93 -14.12 23.43 14.44
N GLN A 94 -13.22 24.33 14.83
CA GLN A 94 -12.17 24.91 13.99
C GLN A 94 -11.29 23.85 13.30
N ALA A 95 -11.16 22.65 13.86
CA ALA A 95 -10.42 21.54 13.24
C ALA A 95 -10.99 21.16 11.86
N LEU A 96 -12.27 21.41 11.61
CA LEU A 96 -12.93 21.11 10.34
C LEU A 96 -12.75 22.20 9.28
N ALA A 97 -12.28 23.40 9.65
CA ALA A 97 -12.18 24.55 8.75
C ALA A 97 -11.38 24.32 7.45
N PRO A 98 -10.31 23.49 7.42
CA PRO A 98 -9.61 23.18 6.18
C PRO A 98 -10.42 22.35 5.18
N PHE A 99 -11.47 21.67 5.64
CA PHE A 99 -12.26 20.73 4.84
C PHE A 99 -13.67 21.23 4.58
N TYR A 100 -14.31 21.89 5.55
CA TYR A 100 -15.71 22.28 5.49
C TYR A 100 -15.84 23.77 5.86
N GLY A 101 -16.39 24.55 4.93
CA GLY A 101 -16.57 26.00 5.11
C GLY A 101 -17.87 26.40 5.80
N GLY A 102 -18.75 25.45 6.12
CA GLY A 102 -20.00 25.73 6.83
C GLY A 102 -19.85 25.70 8.34
N ASP A 103 -20.77 26.37 9.03
CA ASP A 103 -20.86 26.27 10.49
C ASP A 103 -21.31 24.87 10.91
N VAL A 104 -20.73 24.36 11.99
CA VAL A 104 -21.06 23.04 12.53
C VAL A 104 -21.38 23.17 14.01
N ASP A 105 -22.51 22.61 14.42
CA ASP A 105 -22.87 22.45 15.82
C ASP A 105 -22.45 21.05 16.31
N LEU A 106 -21.35 20.99 17.08
CA LEU A 106 -20.83 19.76 17.68
C LEU A 106 -21.14 19.64 19.18
N ARG A 107 -22.14 20.36 19.69
CA ARG A 107 -22.52 20.28 21.11
C ARG A 107 -22.78 18.84 21.54
N GLY A 108 -22.18 18.45 22.66
CA GLY A 108 -22.25 17.10 23.21
C GLY A 108 -21.30 16.09 22.55
N VAL A 109 -20.55 16.46 21.50
CA VAL A 109 -19.51 15.61 20.92
C VAL A 109 -18.20 15.88 21.66
N VAL A 110 -17.71 14.89 22.38
CA VAL A 110 -16.44 15.03 23.11
C VAL A 110 -15.27 14.76 22.17
N PRO A 111 -14.38 15.73 21.91
CA PRO A 111 -13.22 15.54 21.03
C PRO A 111 -12.27 14.48 21.59
N GLY A 112 -11.59 13.75 20.72
CA GLY A 112 -10.64 12.69 21.12
C GLY A 112 -11.27 11.43 21.72
N ARG A 113 -12.61 11.30 21.77
CA ARG A 113 -13.26 10.05 22.23
C ARG A 113 -13.23 8.93 21.19
N ARG A 114 -12.88 9.23 19.95
CA ARG A 114 -12.66 8.25 18.89
C ARG A 114 -11.29 8.47 18.28
N TYR A 115 -10.71 7.39 17.76
CA TYR A 115 -9.44 7.42 17.06
C TYR A 115 -9.54 6.56 15.82
N VAL A 116 -9.09 7.07 14.68
CA VAL A 116 -9.11 6.33 13.42
C VAL A 116 -7.74 5.71 13.20
N SER A 117 -7.66 4.39 13.30
CA SER A 117 -6.40 3.65 13.14
C SER A 117 -6.04 3.43 11.67
N ARG A 118 -7.05 3.37 10.79
CA ARG A 118 -6.91 3.29 9.33
C ARG A 118 -8.12 3.95 8.67
N ALA A 119 -7.91 4.63 7.56
CA ALA A 119 -8.97 5.11 6.67
C ALA A 119 -8.57 4.87 5.20
N ALA A 120 -9.54 4.56 4.35
CA ALA A 120 -9.33 4.42 2.91
C ALA A 120 -10.61 4.72 2.11
N ALA A 121 -10.50 5.41 0.98
CA ALA A 121 -11.58 5.53 0.02
C ALA A 121 -11.79 4.18 -0.68
N VAL A 122 -12.99 3.61 -0.55
CA VAL A 122 -13.36 2.31 -1.13
C VAL A 122 -14.24 2.45 -2.37
N GLU A 123 -14.81 3.64 -2.59
CA GLU A 123 -15.64 3.94 -3.74
C GLU A 123 -15.65 5.46 -4.01
N ILE A 124 -15.57 5.85 -5.28
CA ILE A 124 -15.68 7.23 -5.73
C ILE A 124 -16.68 7.24 -6.88
N ARG A 125 -17.73 8.06 -6.75
CA ARG A 125 -18.75 8.24 -7.80
C ARG A 125 -18.87 9.72 -8.15
N PRO A 126 -18.90 10.09 -9.45
CA PRO A 126 -19.33 11.42 -9.84
C PRO A 126 -20.73 11.72 -9.30
N ASP A 127 -20.96 12.95 -8.89
CA ASP A 127 -22.24 13.50 -8.46
C ASP A 127 -22.45 14.87 -9.13
N THR A 128 -23.66 15.42 -9.04
CA THR A 128 -24.08 16.62 -9.79
C THR A 128 -23.19 17.85 -9.60
N ALA A 129 -22.51 17.98 -8.45
CA ALA A 129 -21.63 19.12 -8.13
C ALA A 129 -20.17 18.72 -7.83
N GLY A 130 -19.81 17.45 -8.00
CA GLY A 130 -18.47 16.96 -7.62
C GLY A 130 -18.44 15.44 -7.52
N TRP A 131 -18.02 14.91 -6.37
CA TRP A 131 -17.89 13.48 -6.12
C TRP A 131 -18.55 13.06 -4.81
N ALA A 132 -19.17 11.88 -4.80
CA ALA A 132 -19.52 11.15 -3.59
C ALA A 132 -18.45 10.08 -3.34
N VAL A 133 -17.69 10.23 -2.26
CA VAL A 133 -16.64 9.30 -1.83
C VAL A 133 -17.14 8.48 -0.65
N THR A 134 -17.04 7.16 -0.72
CA THR A 134 -17.26 6.29 0.44
C THR A 134 -15.90 5.92 1.04
N VAL A 135 -15.70 6.25 2.30
CA VAL A 135 -14.48 6.00 3.08
C VAL A 135 -14.78 4.92 4.11
N VAL A 136 -13.94 3.89 4.17
CA VAL A 136 -13.92 2.94 5.28
C VAL A 136 -12.96 3.45 6.36
N ALA A 137 -13.33 3.31 7.64
CA ALA A 137 -12.47 3.63 8.77
C ALA A 137 -12.53 2.55 9.84
N ASP A 138 -11.36 2.13 10.33
CA ASP A 138 -11.23 1.25 11.50
C ASP A 138 -11.12 2.14 12.75
N VAL A 139 -12.18 2.19 13.55
CA VAL A 139 -12.36 3.15 14.65
C VAL A 139 -12.07 2.50 15.99
N LEU A 140 -11.28 3.15 16.83
CA LEU A 140 -11.14 2.86 18.26
C LEU A 140 -11.97 3.88 19.06
N GLN A 141 -12.57 3.43 20.16
CA GLN A 141 -13.37 4.27 21.05
C GLN A 141 -12.74 4.32 22.43
N ALA A 142 -12.62 5.53 22.99
CA ALA A 142 -12.14 5.74 24.33
C ALA A 142 -13.19 5.31 25.37
N THR A 143 -12.77 4.46 26.29
CA THR A 143 -13.52 3.99 27.45
C THR A 143 -12.74 4.29 28.72
N ASP A 144 -13.36 4.09 29.88
CA ASP A 144 -12.70 4.36 31.17
C ASP A 144 -11.47 3.45 31.39
N ASP A 145 -11.45 2.27 30.76
CA ASP A 145 -10.35 1.29 30.82
C ASP A 145 -9.33 1.44 29.67
N GLY A 146 -9.40 2.53 28.88
CA GLY A 146 -8.55 2.77 27.70
C GLY A 146 -9.29 2.60 26.38
N TRP A 147 -8.60 2.20 25.32
CA TRP A 147 -9.17 2.09 23.97
C TRP A 147 -9.81 0.73 23.73
N ARG A 148 -11.06 0.72 23.23
CA ARG A 148 -11.74 -0.48 22.73
C ARG A 148 -11.97 -0.39 21.22
N ASP A 149 -12.06 -1.54 20.58
CA ASP A 149 -12.41 -1.61 19.16
C ASP A 149 -13.85 -1.11 18.94
N GLY A 150 -14.00 -0.02 18.19
CA GLY A 150 -15.28 0.55 17.75
C GLY A 150 -15.77 -0.03 16.43
N GLY A 151 -14.98 -0.93 15.84
CA GLY A 151 -15.25 -1.65 14.61
C GLY A 151 -14.97 -0.85 13.34
N ARG A 152 -15.17 -1.53 12.22
CA ARG A 152 -15.09 -0.96 10.88
C ARG A 152 -16.38 -0.22 10.54
N ARG A 153 -16.25 1.05 10.14
CA ARG A 153 -17.35 1.95 9.79
C ARG A 153 -17.16 2.49 8.38
N TYR A 154 -18.25 2.89 7.74
CA TYR A 154 -18.23 3.44 6.39
C TYR A 154 -18.91 4.79 6.40
N TYR A 155 -18.29 5.78 5.78
CA TYR A 155 -18.78 7.15 5.74
C TYR A 155 -18.82 7.63 4.30
N ARG A 156 -19.89 8.35 3.94
CA ARG A 156 -19.99 9.03 2.65
C ARG A 156 -19.65 10.50 2.83
N VAL A 157 -18.77 11.00 1.97
CA VAL A 157 -18.31 12.38 1.91
C VAL A 157 -18.63 12.93 0.52
N GLY A 158 -19.40 14.02 0.47
CA GLY A 158 -19.54 14.82 -0.74
C GLY A 158 -18.32 15.75 -0.86
N VAL A 159 -17.62 15.71 -1.98
CA VAL A 159 -16.44 16.54 -2.27
C VAL A 159 -16.73 17.41 -3.49
N LEU A 160 -16.49 18.71 -3.36
CA LEU A 160 -16.61 19.72 -4.42
C LEU A 160 -15.20 20.14 -4.85
N ASP A 161 -15.04 20.54 -6.11
CA ASP A 161 -13.84 21.22 -6.61
C ASP A 161 -14.20 22.68 -6.94
N ASP A 162 -13.57 23.61 -6.24
CA ASP A 162 -13.67 25.04 -6.48
C ASP A 162 -12.32 25.56 -6.99
N GLY A 163 -12.15 25.55 -8.32
CA GLY A 163 -10.96 26.11 -8.96
C GLY A 163 -9.65 25.42 -8.57
N GLY A 164 -9.66 24.11 -8.36
CA GLY A 164 -8.51 23.31 -7.92
C GLY A 164 -8.36 23.20 -6.41
N ARG A 165 -9.35 23.68 -5.63
CA ARG A 165 -9.42 23.52 -4.17
C ARG A 165 -10.57 22.60 -3.83
N LEU A 166 -10.26 21.53 -3.10
CA LEU A 166 -11.27 20.59 -2.64
C LEU A 166 -11.93 21.10 -1.36
N ALA A 167 -13.25 20.97 -1.30
CA ALA A 167 -14.05 21.27 -0.12
C ALA A 167 -15.12 20.20 0.08
N ALA A 168 -15.45 19.89 1.33
CA ALA A 168 -16.55 19.01 1.66
C ALA A 168 -17.89 19.75 1.45
N ALA A 169 -18.85 19.11 0.80
CA ALA A 169 -20.20 19.65 0.61
C ALA A 169 -21.02 19.62 1.91
N ALA A 170 -20.73 18.66 2.79
CA ALA A 170 -21.42 18.44 4.06
C ALA A 170 -20.52 17.62 5.00
N LEU A 171 -20.93 17.49 6.27
CA LEU A 171 -20.33 16.53 7.19
C LEU A 171 -20.44 15.09 6.67
N PRO A 172 -19.52 14.19 7.07
CA PRO A 172 -19.60 12.79 6.69
C PRO A 172 -20.87 12.13 7.24
N ALA A 173 -21.52 11.29 6.42
CA ALA A 173 -22.68 10.50 6.83
C ALA A 173 -22.29 9.02 6.96
N GLU A 174 -22.61 8.36 8.08
CA GLU A 174 -22.41 6.90 8.20
C GLU A 174 -23.34 6.16 7.23
N VAL A 175 -22.80 5.22 6.46
CA VAL A 175 -23.52 4.42 5.46
C VAL A 175 -23.22 2.94 5.64
N PRO A 176 -24.07 2.03 5.11
CA PRO A 176 -23.75 0.62 5.08
C PRO A 176 -22.48 0.33 4.24
N PRO A 177 -21.78 -0.79 4.49
CA PRO A 177 -20.67 -1.22 3.64
C PRO A 177 -21.11 -1.35 2.16
N PRO A 178 -20.27 -0.93 1.20
CA PRO A 178 -20.51 -1.23 -0.21
C PRO A 178 -20.70 -2.73 -0.41
N ARG A 179 -21.65 -3.11 -1.27
CA ARG A 179 -21.86 -4.53 -1.60
C ARG A 179 -20.63 -5.04 -2.34
N ALA A 180 -19.98 -6.07 -1.78
CA ALA A 180 -18.98 -6.80 -2.52
C ALA A 180 -19.62 -7.40 -3.78
N SER A 181 -19.02 -7.18 -4.94
CA SER A 181 -19.40 -7.90 -6.15
C SER A 181 -19.23 -9.39 -5.89
N ALA A 182 -20.24 -10.19 -6.26
CA ALA A 182 -20.13 -11.64 -6.24
C ALA A 182 -18.94 -12.03 -7.12
N THR A 183 -17.82 -12.36 -6.48
CA THR A 183 -16.64 -12.84 -7.20
C THR A 183 -16.93 -14.29 -7.55
N PRO A 184 -16.75 -14.71 -8.82
CA PRO A 184 -16.90 -16.11 -9.19
C PRO A 184 -16.00 -16.96 -8.30
N ALA A 185 -16.49 -18.12 -7.88
CA ALA A 185 -15.74 -19.01 -7.01
C ALA A 185 -14.40 -19.35 -7.65
N ALA A 186 -13.32 -19.22 -6.88
CA ALA A 186 -12.02 -19.73 -7.30
C ALA A 186 -12.12 -21.26 -7.49
N PRO A 187 -11.35 -21.84 -8.42
CA PRO A 187 -11.32 -23.29 -8.57
C PRO A 187 -10.86 -23.96 -7.27
N ALA A 188 -11.44 -25.12 -6.96
CA ALA A 188 -10.97 -25.93 -5.85
C ALA A 188 -9.54 -26.42 -6.14
N LEU A 189 -8.61 -26.10 -5.25
CA LEU A 189 -7.23 -26.57 -5.34
C LEU A 189 -7.14 -27.97 -4.72
N THR A 190 -6.36 -28.84 -5.35
CA THR A 190 -6.07 -30.18 -4.84
C THR A 190 -4.63 -30.28 -4.38
N GLU A 191 -4.34 -31.22 -3.47
CA GLU A 191 -2.97 -31.49 -3.03
C GLU A 191 -2.06 -31.76 -4.25
N PRO A 192 -0.86 -31.16 -4.32
CA PRO A 192 0.01 -31.29 -5.48
C PRO A 192 0.43 -32.75 -5.67
N THR A 193 -0.05 -33.37 -6.76
CA THR A 193 0.41 -34.68 -7.19
C THR A 193 1.54 -34.52 -8.19
N ALA A 194 2.56 -35.38 -8.11
CA ALA A 194 3.70 -35.38 -9.02
C ALA A 194 3.23 -35.47 -10.48
N GLY A 195 3.83 -34.66 -11.34
CA GLY A 195 3.49 -34.64 -12.76
C GLY A 195 4.11 -33.45 -13.48
N PRO A 196 4.26 -33.52 -14.82
CA PRO A 196 5.05 -32.55 -15.58
C PRO A 196 4.61 -31.09 -15.37
N VAL A 197 3.31 -30.83 -15.27
CA VAL A 197 2.77 -29.49 -15.04
C VAL A 197 3.04 -29.02 -13.61
N THR A 198 2.75 -29.86 -12.62
CA THR A 198 3.02 -29.56 -11.20
C THR A 198 4.50 -29.27 -10.97
N ASP A 199 5.38 -30.07 -11.57
CA ASP A 199 6.83 -29.93 -11.44
C ASP A 199 7.33 -28.64 -12.11
N ALA A 200 6.83 -28.33 -13.30
CA ALA A 200 7.16 -27.08 -13.98
C ALA A 200 6.68 -25.85 -13.18
N VAL A 201 5.45 -25.89 -12.65
CA VAL A 201 4.88 -24.86 -11.78
C VAL A 201 5.75 -24.70 -10.51
N ALA A 202 6.13 -25.80 -9.86
CA ALA A 202 6.96 -25.78 -8.66
C ALA A 202 8.32 -25.14 -8.93
N ARG A 203 8.98 -25.53 -10.03
CA ARG A 203 10.28 -24.99 -10.45
C ARG A 203 10.19 -23.50 -10.76
N VAL A 204 9.21 -23.07 -11.57
CA VAL A 204 9.04 -21.67 -11.95
C VAL A 204 8.74 -20.79 -10.75
N VAL A 205 7.80 -21.18 -9.90
CA VAL A 205 7.45 -20.40 -8.71
C VAL A 205 8.65 -20.29 -7.76
N ARG A 206 9.41 -21.37 -7.57
CA ARG A 206 10.65 -21.35 -6.76
C ARG A 206 11.69 -20.39 -7.34
N ALA A 207 12.00 -20.53 -8.63
CA ALA A 207 12.99 -19.69 -9.30
C ALA A 207 12.63 -18.21 -9.22
N VAL A 208 11.35 -17.87 -9.40
CA VAL A 208 10.89 -16.47 -9.29
C VAL A 208 10.98 -15.94 -7.86
N LEU A 209 10.52 -16.72 -6.87
CA LEU A 209 10.34 -16.22 -5.50
C LEU A 209 11.58 -16.34 -4.62
N THR A 210 12.48 -17.27 -4.92
CA THR A 210 13.74 -17.44 -4.18
C THR A 210 14.98 -17.07 -4.99
N GLY A 211 14.83 -16.81 -6.30
CA GLY A 211 15.96 -16.61 -7.20
C GLY A 211 16.75 -17.90 -7.47
N ASP A 212 16.31 -19.05 -6.95
CA ASP A 212 17.05 -20.30 -7.07
C ASP A 212 16.46 -21.22 -8.14
N GLY A 213 17.35 -21.71 -9.00
CA GLY A 213 17.05 -22.70 -10.01
C GLY A 213 16.96 -22.11 -11.41
N ASP A 214 17.47 -22.85 -12.38
CA ASP A 214 17.31 -22.53 -13.79
C ASP A 214 15.97 -23.08 -14.30
N VAL A 215 15.23 -22.23 -15.01
CA VAL A 215 13.95 -22.55 -15.63
C VAL A 215 13.92 -22.17 -17.11
N THR A 216 15.08 -21.82 -17.69
CA THR A 216 15.19 -21.41 -19.10
C THR A 216 14.70 -22.49 -20.05
N ASP A 217 14.88 -23.76 -19.68
CA ASP A 217 14.36 -24.94 -20.40
C ASP A 217 12.84 -25.04 -20.40
N LEU A 218 12.19 -24.46 -19.39
CA LEU A 218 10.73 -24.44 -19.26
C LEU A 218 10.10 -23.23 -19.94
N LEU A 219 10.86 -22.21 -20.35
CA LEU A 219 10.27 -20.99 -20.90
C LEU A 219 9.90 -21.14 -22.38
N ALA A 220 8.71 -20.67 -22.73
CA ALA A 220 8.35 -20.48 -24.12
C ALA A 220 9.27 -19.42 -24.77
N PRO A 221 9.54 -19.49 -26.09
CA PRO A 221 10.36 -18.47 -26.77
C PRO A 221 9.82 -17.05 -26.55
N GLY A 222 10.68 -16.15 -26.07
CA GLY A 222 10.31 -14.76 -25.76
C GLY A 222 9.49 -14.58 -24.48
N ALA A 223 9.22 -15.64 -23.71
CA ALA A 223 8.63 -15.53 -22.39
C ALA A 223 9.66 -14.95 -21.41
N ALA A 224 9.21 -14.03 -20.57
CA ALA A 224 9.97 -13.49 -19.47
C ALA A 224 9.17 -13.70 -18.18
N LEU A 225 9.86 -14.14 -17.13
CA LEU A 225 9.29 -14.22 -15.79
C LEU A 225 9.56 -12.92 -15.03
N PRO A 226 8.70 -12.55 -14.06
CA PRO A 226 8.98 -11.42 -13.20
C PRO A 226 10.28 -11.66 -12.42
N THR A 227 11.09 -10.61 -12.30
CA THR A 227 12.34 -10.62 -11.52
C THR A 227 12.23 -9.65 -10.34
N PHE A 228 12.95 -9.97 -9.26
CA PHE A 228 13.09 -9.10 -8.09
C PHE A 228 14.56 -8.70 -7.95
N ASP A 229 14.83 -7.48 -7.50
CA ASP A 229 16.20 -7.01 -7.22
C ASP A 229 16.90 -7.86 -6.16
N ALA A 230 16.12 -8.38 -5.20
CA ALA A 230 16.53 -9.39 -4.24
C ALA A 230 15.40 -10.41 -4.02
N PRO A 231 15.71 -11.70 -3.83
CA PRO A 231 14.68 -12.71 -3.56
C PRO A 231 13.85 -12.38 -2.31
N PRO A 232 12.50 -12.30 -2.41
CA PRO A 232 11.65 -12.00 -1.27
C PRO A 232 11.54 -13.15 -0.25
N TYR A 233 11.84 -14.38 -0.66
CA TYR A 233 11.71 -15.57 0.17
C TYR A 233 12.93 -16.49 0.04
N HIS A 234 13.22 -17.27 1.08
CA HIS A 234 14.34 -18.23 1.06
C HIS A 234 13.87 -19.68 0.89
N ARG A 235 12.57 -19.93 1.06
CA ARG A 235 11.96 -21.25 0.90
C ARG A 235 10.57 -21.11 0.34
N VAL A 236 10.23 -21.99 -0.59
CA VAL A 236 8.92 -22.05 -1.22
C VAL A 236 8.47 -23.50 -1.36
N SER A 237 7.18 -23.74 -1.14
CA SER A 237 6.54 -25.05 -1.33
C SER A 237 5.15 -24.89 -1.93
N LEU A 238 4.74 -25.82 -2.79
CA LEU A 238 3.36 -25.89 -3.28
C LEU A 238 2.47 -26.55 -2.23
N ARG A 239 1.31 -25.95 -1.96
CA ARG A 239 0.28 -26.50 -1.08
C ARG A 239 -0.95 -27.00 -1.82
N GLY A 240 -1.23 -26.43 -2.97
CA GLY A 240 -2.35 -26.83 -3.80
C GLY A 240 -2.13 -26.43 -5.25
N VAL A 241 -2.62 -27.25 -6.17
CA VAL A 241 -2.60 -26.94 -7.60
C VAL A 241 -3.96 -27.30 -8.19
N HIS A 242 -4.45 -26.45 -9.08
CA HIS A 242 -5.51 -26.74 -10.02
C HIS A 242 -4.96 -26.52 -11.43
N THR A 243 -5.23 -27.43 -12.36
CA THR A 243 -4.76 -27.30 -13.75
C THR A 243 -5.94 -27.41 -14.70
N ASP A 244 -6.12 -26.38 -15.52
CA ASP A 244 -6.98 -26.41 -16.69
C ASP A 244 -6.10 -26.47 -17.94
N THR A 245 -5.91 -27.69 -18.45
CA THR A 245 -5.10 -27.94 -19.64
C THR A 245 -5.77 -27.44 -20.92
N ARG A 246 -7.11 -27.31 -20.95
CA ARG A 246 -7.82 -26.81 -22.13
C ARG A 246 -7.58 -25.31 -22.32
N ARG A 247 -7.43 -24.59 -21.22
CA ARG A 247 -7.16 -23.15 -21.21
C ARG A 247 -5.67 -22.82 -21.03
N GLY A 248 -4.83 -23.83 -20.81
CA GLY A 248 -3.39 -23.67 -20.65
C GLY A 248 -3.03 -22.86 -19.39
N VAL A 249 -3.75 -23.08 -18.28
CA VAL A 249 -3.54 -22.37 -17.03
C VAL A 249 -3.45 -23.36 -15.87
N ALA A 250 -2.44 -23.17 -15.02
CA ALA A 250 -2.37 -23.79 -13.70
C ALA A 250 -2.49 -22.71 -12.62
N VAL A 251 -3.34 -22.93 -11.63
CA VAL A 251 -3.45 -22.11 -10.43
C VAL A 251 -2.74 -22.83 -9.30
N ALA A 252 -1.82 -22.14 -8.63
CA ALA A 252 -1.00 -22.69 -7.56
C ALA A 252 -1.20 -21.90 -6.26
N GLU A 253 -1.43 -22.61 -5.17
CA GLU A 253 -1.26 -22.11 -3.82
C GLU A 253 0.15 -22.43 -3.34
N VAL A 254 0.83 -21.40 -2.86
CA VAL A 254 2.24 -21.41 -2.57
C VAL A 254 2.43 -20.94 -1.13
N ALA A 255 3.12 -21.75 -0.33
CA ALA A 255 3.64 -21.30 0.95
C ALA A 255 5.09 -20.85 0.79
N ALA A 256 5.31 -19.56 0.97
CA ALA A 256 6.60 -18.91 0.89
C ALA A 256 7.06 -18.51 2.29
N THR A 257 8.31 -18.80 2.64
CA THR A 257 8.89 -18.50 3.95
C THR A 257 9.99 -17.46 3.83
N ASP A 258 9.88 -16.37 4.59
CA ASP A 258 10.89 -15.32 4.65
C ASP A 258 12.08 -15.72 5.52
N VAL A 259 13.15 -14.92 5.51
CA VAL A 259 14.37 -15.19 6.29
C VAL A 259 14.17 -15.19 7.82
N ARG A 260 13.02 -14.71 8.31
CA ARG A 260 12.64 -14.70 9.73
C ARG A 260 11.77 -15.91 10.11
N GLY A 261 11.44 -16.76 9.15
CA GLY A 261 10.58 -17.93 9.36
C GLY A 261 9.09 -17.62 9.25
N ASN A 262 8.69 -16.41 8.84
CA ASN A 262 7.28 -16.10 8.61
C ASN A 262 6.81 -16.76 7.33
N VAL A 263 5.64 -17.39 7.40
CA VAL A 263 5.03 -18.07 6.25
C VAL A 263 3.91 -17.20 5.68
N THR A 264 4.03 -16.89 4.39
CA THR A 264 3.00 -16.21 3.59
C THR A 264 2.39 -17.19 2.59
N VAL A 265 1.06 -17.22 2.50
CA VAL A 265 0.34 -18.00 1.49
C VAL A 265 0.01 -17.09 0.31
N LEU A 266 0.38 -17.54 -0.90
CA LEU A 266 0.25 -16.78 -2.14
C LEU A 266 -0.48 -17.63 -3.19
N HIS A 267 -1.27 -16.98 -4.04
CA HIS A 267 -1.90 -17.63 -5.19
C HIS A 267 -1.31 -17.09 -6.49
N TYR A 268 -0.82 -17.99 -7.32
CA TYR A 268 -0.27 -17.67 -8.64
C TYR A 268 -1.01 -18.40 -9.75
N ALA A 269 -1.10 -17.73 -10.89
CA ALA A 269 -1.52 -18.28 -12.15
C ALA A 269 -0.29 -18.46 -13.04
N VAL A 270 -0.10 -19.68 -13.53
CA VAL A 270 0.98 -20.05 -14.43
C VAL A 270 0.34 -20.39 -15.77
N ARG A 271 0.74 -19.70 -16.84
CA ARG A 271 0.33 -20.08 -18.19
C ARG A 271 1.23 -21.21 -18.67
N VAL A 272 0.62 -22.35 -18.96
CA VAL A 272 1.29 -23.58 -19.35
C VAL A 272 0.78 -24.03 -20.72
N ARG A 273 1.69 -24.51 -21.56
CA ARG A 273 1.36 -25.16 -22.83
C ARG A 273 1.97 -26.56 -22.81
N ILE A 274 1.16 -27.55 -23.18
CA ILE A 274 1.52 -28.96 -23.19
C ILE A 274 1.51 -29.41 -24.64
N ASP A 275 2.69 -29.41 -25.27
CA ASP A 275 2.90 -29.98 -26.61
C ASP A 275 3.84 -31.19 -26.46
N ASP A 276 5.08 -31.11 -26.96
CA ASP A 276 6.15 -32.12 -26.76
C ASP A 276 6.80 -32.05 -25.36
N GLY A 277 6.19 -31.30 -24.45
CA GLY A 277 6.68 -31.00 -23.11
C GLY A 277 5.89 -29.85 -22.49
N VAL A 278 6.19 -29.52 -21.23
CA VAL A 278 5.57 -28.38 -20.54
C VAL A 278 6.40 -27.14 -20.76
N THR A 279 5.80 -26.14 -21.40
CA THR A 279 6.38 -24.80 -21.53
C THR A 279 5.55 -23.79 -20.76
N VAL A 280 6.21 -22.84 -20.12
CA VAL A 280 5.63 -21.76 -19.32
C VAL A 280 5.80 -20.45 -20.08
N SER A 281 4.69 -19.76 -20.30
CA SER A 281 4.68 -18.48 -21.01
C SER A 281 4.44 -17.28 -20.08
N GLY A 282 4.12 -17.51 -18.81
CA GLY A 282 4.02 -16.43 -17.83
C GLY A 282 3.58 -16.87 -16.45
N LEU A 283 3.86 -16.00 -15.46
CA LEU A 283 3.48 -16.14 -14.07
C LEU A 283 2.91 -14.81 -13.58
N ALA A 284 1.74 -14.83 -12.93
CA ALA A 284 1.11 -13.64 -12.37
C ALA A 284 0.31 -13.97 -11.09
N PRO A 285 0.05 -12.99 -10.20
CA PRO A 285 -0.93 -13.17 -9.13
C PRO A 285 -2.30 -13.53 -9.70
N VAL A 286 -3.07 -14.35 -8.97
CA VAL A 286 -4.45 -14.67 -9.40
C VAL A 286 -5.32 -13.42 -9.30
N THR A 287 -5.90 -13.01 -10.42
CA THR A 287 -6.91 -11.95 -10.50
C THR A 287 -8.31 -12.54 -10.69
N PRO A 288 -9.39 -11.79 -10.46
CA PRO A 288 -10.76 -12.27 -10.74
C PRO A 288 -10.96 -12.75 -12.19
N ASP A 289 -10.26 -12.13 -13.15
CA ASP A 289 -10.32 -12.54 -14.56
C ASP A 289 -9.65 -13.89 -14.78
N VAL A 290 -8.52 -14.13 -14.12
CA VAL A 290 -7.85 -15.43 -14.12
C VAL A 290 -8.71 -16.49 -13.42
N ALA A 291 -9.35 -16.16 -12.30
CA ALA A 291 -10.25 -17.07 -11.60
C ALA A 291 -11.43 -17.49 -12.49
N ARG A 292 -12.01 -16.56 -13.26
CA ARG A 292 -13.04 -16.87 -14.28
C ARG A 292 -12.51 -17.76 -15.39
N MET A 293 -11.26 -17.53 -15.81
CA MET A 293 -10.61 -18.39 -16.79
C MET A 293 -10.32 -19.79 -16.24
N ALA A 294 -10.24 -20.02 -14.92
CA ALA A 294 -9.98 -21.36 -14.37
C ALA A 294 -11.25 -22.09 -13.88
N GLY A 295 -12.33 -21.37 -13.54
CA GLY A 295 -13.54 -21.95 -12.91
C GLY A 295 -14.73 -22.18 -13.85
N GLY A 296 -14.54 -22.26 -15.16
CA GLY A 296 -15.63 -22.38 -16.14
C GLY A 296 -15.60 -23.63 -16.99
#